data_AF-A0A259CS80-F1
#
_entry.id   AF-A0A259CS80-F1
#
_cell.length_a   1.000
_cell.length_b   1.000
_cell.length_c   1.000
_cell.angle_alpha   90.00
_cell.angle_beta   90.00
_cell.angle_gamma   90.00
#
_symmetry.space_group_name_H-M   'P 1'
#
loop_
_entity.id
_entity.type
_entity.pdbx_description
1 polymer ?
#
loop_
_entity_poly.entity_id
_entity_poly.type
_entity_poly.pdbx_seq_one_letter_code
_entity_poly.pdbx_strand_id
1 'polypeptide(L)' 'ADAKKGANARQTVDLIAQTVTTSDGQVFPFEVDGHRKHCLINGLDDIGLTLEKAAAIDSFEKTNAALHPWA' A
#
# COMPACT_ATOMS: atom_id res chain seq x y z
N ALA A 1 -17.90 -22.88 -5.25
CA ALA A 1 -18.08 -23.54 -3.94
C ALA A 1 -18.59 -22.52 -2.92
N ASP A 2 -17.88 -21.42 -2.66
CA ASP A 2 -18.33 -20.38 -1.72
C ASP A 2 -19.39 -19.42 -2.31
N ALA A 3 -19.27 -19.07 -3.59
CA ALA A 3 -20.23 -18.21 -4.31
C ALA A 3 -21.69 -18.71 -4.33
N LYS A 4 -21.93 -19.97 -3.96
CA LYS A 4 -23.28 -20.56 -3.87
C LYS A 4 -23.96 -20.32 -2.51
N LYS A 5 -23.23 -19.83 -1.49
CA LYS A 5 -23.76 -19.57 -0.14
C LYS A 5 -24.50 -18.23 -0.01
N GLY A 6 -24.62 -17.49 -1.11
CA GLY A 6 -25.36 -16.22 -1.16
C GLY A 6 -24.78 -15.20 -0.18
N ALA A 7 -25.67 -14.51 0.55
CA ALA A 7 -25.30 -13.45 1.49
C ALA A 7 -24.44 -13.91 2.69
N ASN A 8 -24.34 -15.22 2.95
CA ASN A 8 -23.56 -15.77 4.06
C ASN A 8 -22.14 -16.18 3.68
N ALA A 9 -21.72 -15.97 2.43
CA ALA A 9 -20.33 -16.18 2.02
C ALA A 9 -19.44 -15.05 2.58
N ARG A 10 -18.63 -15.35 3.60
CA ARG A 10 -17.66 -14.42 4.19
C ARG A 10 -16.24 -14.87 3.84
N GLN A 11 -15.48 -13.96 3.24
CA GLN A 11 -14.07 -14.17 2.95
C GLN A 11 -13.24 -13.20 3.80
N THR A 12 -12.13 -13.69 4.32
CA THR A 12 -11.14 -12.88 5.03
C THR A 12 -9.91 -12.76 4.16
N VAL A 13 -9.48 -11.54 3.86
CA VAL A 13 -8.26 -11.28 3.09
C VAL A 13 -7.22 -10.73 4.05
N ASP A 14 -6.15 -11.48 4.28
CA ASP A 14 -4.99 -11.03 5.04
C ASP A 14 -3.90 -10.60 4.06
N LEU A 15 -3.65 -9.29 4.00
CA LEU A 15 -2.64 -8.72 3.10
C LEU A 15 -1.21 -8.92 3.62
N ILE A 16 -1.00 -9.02 4.94
CA ILE A 16 0.32 -9.21 5.54
C ILE A 16 0.79 -10.63 5.26
N ALA A 17 -0.06 -11.61 5.59
CA ALA A 17 0.17 -13.03 5.32
C ALA A 17 -0.04 -13.41 3.84
N GLN A 18 -0.64 -12.52 3.04
CA GLN A 18 -1.01 -12.75 1.65
C GLN A 18 -1.86 -14.02 1.45
N THR A 19 -2.91 -14.13 2.26
CA THR A 19 -3.84 -15.26 2.18
C THR A 19 -5.30 -14.79 2.10
N VAL A 20 -6.12 -15.59 1.42
CA VAL A 20 -7.57 -15.47 1.42
C VAL A 20 -8.14 -16.71 2.12
N THR A 21 -8.90 -16.49 3.18
CA THR A 21 -9.61 -17.54 3.91
C THR A 21 -11.09 -17.50 3.55
N THR A 22 -11.63 -18.61 3.06
CA THR A 22 -13.05 -18.73 2.72
C THR A 22 -13.92 -19.00 3.94
N SER A 23 -15.24 -18.96 3.76
CA SER A 23 -16.21 -19.26 4.81
C SER A 23 -16.04 -20.65 5.42
N ASP A 24 -15.46 -21.60 4.68
CA ASP A 24 -15.20 -22.97 5.13
C ASP A 24 -13.82 -23.15 5.78
N GLY A 25 -13.05 -22.06 5.94
CA GLY A 25 -11.69 -22.10 6.47
C GLY A 25 -10.62 -22.57 5.48
N GLN A 26 -10.96 -22.70 4.18
CA GLN A 26 -9.93 -22.98 3.17
C GLN A 26 -9.07 -21.74 2.96
N VAL A 27 -7.76 -21.94 2.95
CA VAL A 27 -6.76 -20.87 2.83
C VAL A 27 -6.09 -20.94 1.46
N PHE A 28 -6.09 -19.82 0.74
CA PHE A 28 -5.48 -19.67 -0.57
C PHE A 28 -4.38 -18.60 -0.51
N PRO A 29 -3.13 -18.92 -0.91
CA PRO A 29 -2.10 -17.90 -1.03
C PRO A 29 -2.37 -17.02 -2.25
N PHE A 30 -1.95 -15.76 -2.17
CA PHE A 30 -1.89 -14.86 -3.33
C PHE A 30 -0.59 -14.06 -3.33
N GLU A 31 -0.29 -13.45 -4.46
CA GLU A 31 0.87 -12.56 -4.58
C GLU A 31 0.42 -11.14 -4.91
N VAL A 32 1.10 -10.18 -4.30
CA VAL A 32 0.96 -8.76 -4.59
C VAL A 32 2.37 -8.17 -4.65
N ASP A 33 2.58 -7.26 -5.60
CA ASP A 33 3.84 -6.54 -5.72
C ASP A 33 4.20 -5.81 -4.42
N GLY A 34 5.49 -5.80 -4.06
CA GLY A 34 5.96 -5.28 -2.78
C GLY A 34 5.68 -3.79 -2.59
N HIS A 35 5.75 -2.99 -3.65
CA HIS A 35 5.41 -1.58 -3.60
C HIS A 35 3.91 -1.40 -3.36
N ARG A 36 3.06 -2.14 -4.10
CA ARG A 36 1.60 -2.12 -3.88
C ARG A 36 1.22 -2.59 -2.47
N LYS A 37 1.89 -3.62 -1.93
CA LYS A 37 1.71 -4.10 -0.55
C LYS A 37 1.99 -2.97 0.45
N HIS A 38 3.13 -2.30 0.28
CA HIS A 38 3.55 -1.22 1.14
C HIS A 38 2.54 -0.07 1.13
N CYS A 39 2.07 0.35 -0.05
CA CYS A 39 1.06 1.39 -0.16
C CYS A 39 -0.26 1.00 0.52
N LEU A 40 -0.74 -0.22 0.28
CA LEU A 40 -2.00 -0.70 0.85
C LEU A 40 -1.93 -0.86 2.38
N ILE A 41 -0.79 -1.28 2.93
CA ILE A 41 -0.60 -1.44 4.38
C ILE A 41 -0.47 -0.09 5.09
N ASN A 42 0.25 0.86 4.51
CA ASN A 42 0.49 2.17 5.12
C ASN A 42 -0.58 3.22 4.74
N GLY A 43 -1.52 2.87 3.87
CA GLY A 43 -2.55 3.79 3.39
C GLY A 43 -1.99 4.91 2.49
N LEU A 44 -0.91 4.63 1.76
CA LEU A 44 -0.24 5.61 0.90
C LEU A 44 -0.93 5.71 -0.46
N ASP A 45 -1.18 6.94 -0.87
CA ASP A 45 -1.51 7.33 -2.24
C ASP A 45 -0.31 8.05 -2.90
N ASP A 46 -0.46 8.56 -4.12
CA ASP A 46 0.62 9.23 -4.85
C ASP A 46 1.16 10.48 -4.11
N ILE A 47 0.29 11.18 -3.36
CA ILE A 47 0.67 12.32 -2.52
C ILE A 47 1.43 11.82 -1.29
N GLY A 48 0.93 10.78 -0.62
CA GLY A 48 1.57 10.12 0.51
C GLY A 48 2.98 9.65 0.19
N LEU A 49 3.17 8.99 -0.96
CA LEU A 49 4.48 8.58 -1.47
C LEU A 49 5.44 9.75 -1.70
N THR A 50 4.90 10.90 -2.13
CA THR A 50 5.68 12.12 -2.28
C THR A 50 6.07 12.69 -0.92
N LEU A 51 5.15 12.70 0.04
CA LEU A 51 5.37 13.20 1.40
C LEU A 51 6.35 12.34 2.20
N GLU A 52 6.49 11.05 1.91
CA GLU A 52 7.57 10.22 2.48
C GLU A 52 8.97 10.76 2.16
N LYS A 53 9.10 11.57 1.11
CA LYS A 53 10.35 12.22 0.69
C LYS A 53 10.48 13.66 1.17
N ALA A 54 9.59 14.15 2.03
CA ALA A 54 9.57 15.55 2.48
C ALA A 54 10.95 16.05 2.96
N ALA A 55 11.66 15.28 3.80
CA ALA A 55 12.98 15.67 4.28
C ALA A 55 14.04 15.80 3.15
N ALA A 56 13.95 14.94 2.13
CA ALA A 56 14.84 15.00 0.98
C ALA A 56 14.49 16.20 0.07
N ILE A 57 13.20 16.47 -0.10
CA ILE A 57 12.68 17.65 -0.80
C ILE A 57 13.18 18.92 -0.08
N ASP A 58 12.97 19.04 1.22
CA ASP A 58 13.43 20.17 2.04
C ASP A 58 14.95 20.39 1.92
N SER A 59 15.74 19.31 1.96
CA SER A 59 17.20 19.40 1.83
C SER A 59 17.62 19.87 0.43
N PHE A 60 16.95 19.36 -0.61
CA PHE A 60 17.18 19.79 -1.98
C PHE A 60 16.82 21.27 -2.15
N GLU A 61 15.65 21.70 -1.69
CA GLU A 61 15.17 23.08 -1.81
C GLU A 61 16.09 24.07 -1.12
N LYS A 62 16.56 23.78 0.09
CA LYS A 62 17.56 24.60 0.80
C LYS A 62 18.85 24.75 -0.01
N THR A 63 19.33 23.65 -0.57
CA THR A 63 20.56 23.65 -1.38
C THR A 63 20.35 24.45 -2.67
N ASN A 64 19.23 24.25 -3.34
CA ASN A 64 18.88 24.93 -4.58
C ASN A 64 18.74 26.44 -4.38
N ALA A 65 18.07 26.88 -3.30
CA ALA A 65 17.95 28.29 -2.95
C ALA A 65 19.31 28.96 -2.71
N ALA A 66 20.26 28.24 -2.09
CA ALA A 66 21.62 28.75 -1.88
C ALA A 66 22.42 28.84 -3.19
N LEU A 67 22.25 27.90 -4.11
CA LEU A 67 22.94 27.86 -5.40
C LEU A 67 22.36 28.83 -6.44
N HIS A 68 21.05 29.12 -6.35
CA HIS A 68 20.32 29.96 -7.29
C HIS A 68 19.59 31.11 -6.56
N PRO A 69 20.32 32.08 -5.99
CA PRO A 69 19.74 33.16 -5.18
C PRO A 69 18.90 34.19 -5.96
N TRP A 70 18.87 34.08 -7.30
CA TRP A 70 18.13 34.96 -8.20
C TRP A 70 16.84 34.34 -8.76
N ALA A 71 16.51 33.12 -8.33
CA ALA A 71 15.25 32.48 -8.67
C ALA A 71 14.08 33.09 -7.90
#